data_AF-A0A378AIT0-F1
#
_entry.id   AF-A0A378AIT0-F1
#
_cell.length_a   1.000
_cell.length_b   1.000
_cell.length_c   1.000
_cell.angle_alpha   90.00
_cell.angle_beta   90.00
_cell.angle_gamma   90.00
#
_symmetry.space_group_name_H-M   'P 1'
#
loop_
_entity.id
_entity.type
_entity.pdbx_description
1 polymer ?
#
loop_
_entity_poly.entity_id
_entity_poly.type
_entity_poly.pdbx_seq_one_letter_code
_entity_poly.pdbx_strand_id
1 'polypeptide(L)' 'MTYKIMAINAGSSSLKFQLLNMPQGGVALSGVGSNVSACPRPASR' A
#
# COMPACT_ATOMS: atom_id res chain seq x y z
N MET A 1 11.24 23.32 -0.06
CA MET A 1 10.07 22.66 0.55
C MET A 1 9.88 21.32 -0.14
N THR A 2 9.96 20.23 0.60
CA THR A 2 9.80 18.86 0.07
C THR A 2 8.50 18.29 0.61
N TYR A 3 7.61 17.87 -0.28
CA TYR A 3 6.31 17.31 0.10
C TYR A 3 6.39 15.78 0.12
N LYS A 4 5.80 15.16 1.14
CA LYS A 4 5.67 13.71 1.22
C LYS A 4 4.29 13.31 0.72
N ILE A 5 4.23 12.68 -0.44
CA ILE A 5 2.99 12.22 -1.07
C ILE A 5 2.95 10.70 -0.99
N MET A 6 1.85 10.14 -0.48
CA MET A 6 1.63 8.70 -0.49
C MET A 6 0.79 8.30 -1.69
N ALA A 7 1.36 7.51 -2.60
CA ALA A 7 0.64 6.86 -3.68
C ALA A 7 0.15 5.49 -3.20
N ILE A 8 -1.16 5.25 -3.26
CA ILE A 8 -1.79 3.99 -2.84
C ILE A 8 -2.53 3.41 -4.05
N ASN A 9 -2.30 2.13 -4.34
CA ASN A 9 -3.03 1.34 -5.31
C ASN A 9 -3.68 0.16 -4.59
N ALA A 10 -5.01 0.21 -4.46
CA ALA A 10 -5.80 -0.84 -3.84
C ALA A 10 -6.45 -1.72 -4.92
N GLY A 11 -5.93 -2.93 -5.09
CA GLY A 11 -6.59 -4.00 -5.82
C GLY A 11 -7.57 -4.77 -4.92
N SER A 12 -8.38 -5.64 -5.52
CA SER A 12 -9.44 -6.38 -4.80
C SER A 12 -8.95 -7.26 -3.66
N SER A 13 -7.70 -7.73 -3.69
CA SER A 13 -7.08 -8.59 -2.68
C SER A 13 -5.66 -8.17 -2.29
N SER A 14 -5.18 -7.04 -2.81
CA SER A 14 -3.83 -6.53 -2.57
C SER A 14 -3.79 -5.02 -2.50
N LEU A 15 -2.84 -4.48 -1.74
CA LEU A 15 -2.64 -3.04 -1.58
C LEU A 15 -1.15 -2.72 -1.76
N LYS A 16 -0.82 -1.97 -2.80
CA LYS A 16 0.53 -1.44 -3.04
C LYS A 16 0.58 0.01 -2.60
N PHE A 17 1.65 0.42 -1.95
CA PHE A 17 1.84 1.82 -1.59
C PHE A 17 3.29 2.26 -1.75
N GLN A 18 3.46 3.54 -2.07
CA GLN A 18 4.76 4.20 -2.18
C GLN A 18 4.67 5.59 -1.55
N LEU A 19 5.67 5.94 -0.75
CA LEU A 19 5.86 7.28 -0.21
C LEU A 19 6.90 7.99 -1.08
N LEU A 20 6.49 9.10 -1.68
CA LEU A 20 7.28 9.89 -2.63
C LEU A 20 7.63 11.23 -2.01
N ASN A 21 8.90 11.63 -2.15
CA ASN A 21 9.37 12.97 -1.84
C ASN A 21 9.33 13.84 -3.10
N MET A 22 8.32 14.71 -3.19
CA MET A 22 8.15 15.65 -4.30
C MET A 22 8.86 17.00 -4.03
N PRO A 23 9.36 17.68 -5.07
CA PRO A 23 9.18 17.40 -6.50
C PRO A 23 10.22 16.45 -7.11
N GLN A 24 11.30 16.09 -6.41
CA GLN A 24 12.36 15.23 -6.95
C GLN A 24 11.89 13.81 -7.33
N GLY A 25 10.72 13.36 -6.85
CA GLY A 25 10.16 12.06 -7.18
C GLY A 25 10.87 10.88 -6.51
N GLY A 26 11.71 11.15 -5.51
CA GLY A 26 12.44 10.10 -4.79
C GLY A 26 11.49 9.21 -3.99
N VAL A 27 11.61 7.89 -4.13
CA VAL A 27 10.86 6.92 -3.34
C VAL A 27 11.50 6.81 -1.96
N ALA A 28 10.79 7.26 -0.93
CA ALA A 28 11.22 7.17 0.46
C ALA A 28 10.89 5.81 1.09
N LEU A 29 9.77 5.21 0.69
CA LEU A 29 9.30 3.92 1.20
C LEU A 29 8.37 3.25 0.17
N SER A 30 8.42 1.93 0.03
CA SER A 30 7.44 1.17 -0.74
C SER A 30 7.06 -0.12 -0.03
N GLY A 31 5.81 -0.55 -0.22
CA GLY A 31 5.32 -1.82 0.31
C GLY A 31 4.19 -2.41 -0.52
N VAL A 32 4.01 -3.73 -0.37
CA VAL A 32 2.88 -4.48 -0.92
C VAL A 32 2.27 -5.36 0.17
N GLY A 33 0.99 -5.18 0.43
CA GLY A 33 0.17 -6.07 1.25
C GLY A 33 -0.64 -7.00 0.35
N SER A 34 -0.60 -8.29 0.62
CA SER A 34 -1.44 -9.30 -0.04
C SER A 34 -2.45 -9.86 0.98
N ASN A 35 -3.59 -10.36 0.51
CA ASN A 35 -4.68 -10.89 1.34
C ASN A 35 -5.43 -9.82 2.16
N VAL A 36 -5.50 -8.58 1.66
CA VAL A 36 -6.28 -7.49 2.31
C VAL A 36 -7.77 -7.83 2.40
N SER A 37 -8.28 -8.64 1.48
CA SER A 37 -9.68 -9.06 1.43
C SER A 37 -9.93 -10.43 2.06
N ALA A 38 -8.92 -11.08 2.63
CA ALA A 38 -9.12 -12.37 3.29
C ALA A 38 -9.86 -12.12 4.61
N CYS A 39 -11.20 -12.07 4.56
CA CYS A 39 -12.02 -12.25 5.75
C CYS A 39 -11.63 -13.60 6.35
N PRO A 40 -11.09 -13.67 7.58
CA PRO A 40 -10.78 -14.92 8.22
C PRO A 40 -12.10 -15.70 8.34
N ARG A 41 -12.25 -16.77 7.55
CA ARG A 41 -13.40 -17.65 7.68
C ARG A 41 -13.24 -18.37 9.02
N PRO A 42 -14.26 -18.33 9.91
CA PRO A 42 -14.21 -19.15 11.10
C PRO A 42 -14.04 -20.61 10.66
N ALA A 43 -13.06 -21.30 11.25
CA ALA A 43 -12.84 -22.71 10.99
C ALA A 43 -14.14 -23.46 11.32
N SER A 44 -14.81 -23.99 10.30
CA SER A 44 -15.96 -24.87 10.49
C SER A 44 -15.46 -26.14 11.16
N ARG A 45 -15.80 -26.30 12.45
CA ARG A 45 -15.61 -27.54 13.19
C ARG A 45 -16.72 -28.52 12.85
#